data_AF-A0A2S9K125-F1
#
_entry.id   AF-A0A2S9K125-F1
#
_cell.length_a   1.000
_cell.length_b   1.000
_cell.length_c   1.000
_cell.angle_alpha   90.00
_cell.angle_beta   90.00
_cell.angle_gamma   90.00
#
_symmetry.space_group_name_H-M   'P 1'
#
loop_
_entity.id
_entity.type
_entity.pdbx_description
1 polymer ?
#
loop_
_entity_poly.entity_id
_entity_poly.type
_entity_poly.pdbx_seq_one_letter_code
_entity_poly.pdbx_strand_id
1 'polypeptide(L)'
;MNLKTYLSEHKQVDLARKLGVTQGAVHQWAVGLSRPSAERSIEIEKATSGAVSCEELRPDVDWAYLRGTAAIVATVGRDIETATAGQGA
;
A
#
# COMPACT_ATOMS: atom_id res chain seq x y z
N MET A 1 2.64 -13.43 -5.20
CA MET A 1 3.41 -14.47 -4.47
C MET A 1 3.30 -14.19 -2.97
N ASN A 2 3.38 -15.22 -2.12
CA ASN A 2 3.17 -15.09 -0.68
C ASN A 2 4.41 -14.58 0.05
N LEU A 3 4.21 -13.86 1.16
CA LEU A 3 5.30 -13.32 1.99
C LEU A 3 6.25 -14.43 2.47
N LYS A 4 5.71 -15.59 2.87
CA LYS A 4 6.51 -16.74 3.30
C LYS A 4 7.44 -17.26 2.20
N THR A 5 6.95 -17.35 0.97
CA THR A 5 7.74 -17.79 -0.20
C THR A 5 8.82 -16.75 -0.53
N TYR A 6 8.48 -15.46 -0.49
CA TYR A 6 9.43 -14.37 -0.74
C TYR A 6 10.58 -14.36 0.26
N LEU A 7 10.28 -14.60 1.55
CA LEU A 7 11.28 -14.68 2.60
C LEU A 7 12.15 -15.95 2.55
N SER A 8 11.83 -16.90 1.67
CA SER A 8 12.69 -18.07 1.42
C SER A 8 13.85 -17.74 0.49
N GLU A 9 13.67 -16.80 -0.44
CA GLU A 9 14.71 -16.35 -1.37
C GLU A 9 15.37 -15.03 -0.94
N HIS A 10 14.70 -14.26 -0.07
CA HIS A 10 15.17 -12.97 0.42
C HIS A 10 15.32 -12.94 1.95
N LYS A 11 16.26 -12.11 2.43
CA LYS A 11 16.50 -11.95 3.87
C LYS A 11 15.42 -11.10 4.53
N GLN A 12 14.81 -11.64 5.59
CA GLN A 12 13.82 -10.93 6.42
C GLN A 12 14.33 -9.58 6.96
N VAL A 13 15.60 -9.52 7.34
CA VAL A 13 16.25 -8.31 7.85
C VAL A 13 16.31 -7.18 6.82
N ASP A 14 16.44 -7.51 5.53
CA ASP A 14 16.53 -6.51 4.46
C ASP A 14 15.17 -5.86 4.22
N LEU A 15 14.12 -6.69 4.21
CA LEU A 15 12.75 -6.22 4.15
C LEU A 15 12.41 -5.39 5.39
N ALA A 16 12.73 -5.89 6.59
CA ALA A 16 12.52 -5.17 7.83
C ALA A 16 13.21 -3.79 7.84
N ARG A 17 14.45 -3.71 7.34
CA ARG A 17 15.20 -2.44 7.23
C ARG A 17 14.54 -1.48 6.25
N LYS A 18 14.07 -1.96 5.08
CA LYS A 18 13.36 -1.14 4.11
C LYS A 18 12.06 -0.55 4.66
N LEU A 19 11.36 -1.32 5.49
CA LEU A 19 10.10 -0.92 6.12
C LEU A 19 10.27 -0.16 7.45
N GLY A 20 11.49 -0.09 7.99
CA GLY A 20 11.75 0.48 9.31
C GLY A 20 11.06 -0.27 10.45
N VAL A 21 10.91 -1.59 10.31
CA VAL A 21 10.28 -2.47 11.31
C VAL A 21 11.28 -3.49 11.85
N THR A 22 10.90 -4.21 12.90
CA THR A 22 11.73 -5.30 13.44
C THR A 22 11.58 -6.57 12.58
N GLN A 23 12.64 -7.38 12.53
CA GLN A 23 12.61 -8.68 11.84
C GLN A 23 11.54 -9.61 12.45
N GLY A 24 11.31 -9.52 13.77
CA GLY A 24 10.23 -10.24 14.44
C GLY A 24 8.85 -9.89 13.90
N ALA A 25 8.57 -8.62 13.60
CA ALA A 25 7.29 -8.21 13.02
C ALA A 25 7.09 -8.84 11.63
N VAL A 26 8.12 -8.82 10.78
CA VAL A 26 8.10 -9.48 9.46
C VAL A 26 7.86 -10.98 9.61
N HIS A 27 8.50 -11.62 10.58
CA HIS A 27 8.26 -13.03 10.86
C HIS A 27 6.81 -13.29 11.28
N GLN A 28 6.26 -12.50 12.21
CA GLN A 28 4.87 -12.62 12.66
C GLN A 28 3.87 -12.50 11.52
N TRP A 29 4.13 -11.61 10.55
CA TRP A 29 3.31 -11.50 9.34
C TRP A 29 3.43 -12.73 8.45
N ALA A 30 4.65 -13.25 8.27
CA ALA A 30 4.90 -14.42 7.42
C ALA A 30 4.28 -15.72 7.96
N VAL A 31 4.17 -15.85 9.29
CA VAL A 31 3.53 -17.01 9.95
C VAL A 31 2.05 -16.78 10.27
N GLY A 32 1.51 -15.58 9.98
CA GLY A 32 0.11 -15.25 10.23
C GLY A 32 -0.25 -14.99 11.70
N LEU A 33 0.76 -14.83 12.58
CA LEU A 33 0.55 -14.48 14.00
C LEU A 33 0.06 -13.04 14.18
N SER A 34 0.45 -12.16 13.26
CA SER A 34 0.01 -10.76 13.24
C SER A 34 -0.28 -10.36 11.80
N ARG A 35 -1.21 -9.41 11.62
CA ARG A 35 -1.56 -8.89 10.29
C ARG A 35 -0.96 -7.50 10.12
N PRO A 36 -0.26 -7.20 9.01
CA PRO A 36 0.20 -5.84 8.75
C PRO A 36 -0.99 -4.90 8.52
N SER A 37 -0.87 -3.66 8.99
CA SER A 37 -1.85 -2.61 8.69
C SER A 37 -1.94 -2.34 7.18
N ALA A 38 -3.00 -1.65 6.74
CA ALA A 38 -3.20 -1.34 5.34
C ALA A 38 -1.99 -0.61 4.73
N GLU A 39 -1.50 0.41 5.44
CA GLU A 39 -0.32 1.20 5.05
C GLU A 39 0.92 0.32 4.87
N ARG A 40 1.17 -0.59 5.83
CA ARG A 40 2.31 -1.51 5.78
C ARG A 40 2.20 -2.50 4.64
N SER A 41 1.00 -2.96 4.31
CA SER A 41 0.78 -3.87 3.18
C SER A 41 1.20 -3.20 1.86
N ILE A 42 0.89 -1.92 1.70
CA ILE A 42 1.32 -1.12 0.55
C ILE A 42 2.85 -0.92 0.55
N GLU A 43 3.44 -0.62 1.71
CA GLU A 43 4.90 -0.49 1.82
C GLU A 43 5.64 -1.79 1.50
N ILE A 44 5.11 -2.94 1.92
CA ILE A 44 5.68 -4.25 1.59
C ILE A 44 5.61 -4.48 0.08
N GLU A 45 4.46 -4.24 -0.55
CA GLU A 45 4.30 -4.39 -2.00
C GLU A 45 5.29 -3.50 -2.76
N LYS A 46 5.45 -2.24 -2.34
CA LYS A 46 6.45 -1.31 -2.91
C LYS A 46 7.89 -1.77 -2.68
N ALA A 47 8.23 -2.17 -1.45
CA ALA A 47 9.58 -2.60 -1.08
C ALA A 47 10.00 -3.90 -1.78
N THR A 48 9.03 -4.73 -2.15
CA THR A 48 9.19 -5.98 -2.90
C THR A 48 8.94 -5.81 -4.40
N SER A 49 8.73 -4.59 -4.89
CA SER A 49 8.45 -4.29 -6.31
C SER A 49 7.31 -5.11 -6.90
N GLY A 50 6.27 -5.37 -6.10
CA GLY A 50 5.09 -6.13 -6.50
C GLY A 50 5.23 -7.66 -6.40
N ALA A 51 6.34 -8.18 -5.88
CA ALA A 51 6.49 -9.63 -5.67
C ALA A 51 5.51 -10.17 -4.61
N VAL A 52 5.28 -9.40 -3.54
CA VAL A 52 4.29 -9.70 -2.50
C VAL A 52 3.10 -8.77 -2.65
N SER A 53 1.92 -9.34 -2.93
CA SER A 53 0.69 -8.57 -3.11
C SER A 53 0.04 -8.25 -1.77
N CYS A 54 -0.51 -7.05 -1.65
CA CYS A 54 -1.29 -6.62 -0.47
C CYS A 54 -2.49 -7.56 -0.17
N GLU A 55 -3.04 -8.19 -1.19
CA GLU A 55 -4.14 -9.17 -1.12
C GLU A 55 -3.79 -10.41 -0.29
N GLU A 56 -2.56 -10.92 -0.44
CA GLU A 56 -2.08 -12.09 0.31
C GLU A 56 -1.80 -11.75 1.78
N LEU A 57 -1.33 -10.52 2.03
CA LEU A 57 -1.03 -10.04 3.37
C LEU A 57 -2.31 -9.79 4.19
N ARG A 58 -3.37 -9.35 3.51
CA ARG A 58 -4.63 -9.03 4.16
C ARG A 58 -5.82 -9.37 3.25
N PRO A 59 -6.23 -10.65 3.21
CA PRO A 59 -7.38 -11.10 2.40
C PRO A 59 -8.72 -10.60 2.97
N ASP A 60 -8.70 -10.05 4.17
CA ASP A 60 -9.85 -9.49 4.88
C ASP A 60 -10.33 -8.15 4.28
N VAL A 61 -9.50 -7.49 3.46
CA VAL A 61 -9.84 -6.22 2.81
C VAL A 61 -9.90 -6.36 1.31
N ASP A 62 -10.94 -5.76 0.73
CA ASP A 62 -11.12 -5.69 -0.72
C ASP A 62 -10.23 -4.59 -1.32
N TRP A 63 -9.01 -4.98 -1.69
CA TRP A 63 -8.02 -4.08 -2.28
C TRP A 63 -8.37 -3.66 -3.71
N ALA A 64 -9.15 -4.48 -4.43
CA ALA A 64 -9.63 -4.16 -5.76
C ALA A 64 -10.61 -2.99 -5.71
N TYR A 65 -11.54 -3.00 -4.75
CA TYR A 65 -12.45 -1.89 -4.49
C TYR A 65 -11.69 -0.61 -4.11
N LEU A 66 -10.73 -0.69 -3.18
CA LEU A 66 -9.92 0.47 -2.76
C LEU A 66 -9.13 1.11 -3.92
N ARG A 67 -8.56 0.29 -4.82
CA ARG A 67 -7.87 0.79 -6.03
C ARG A 67 -8.83 1.45 -7.02
N GLY A 68 -10.05 0.95 -7.16
CA GLY A 68 -11.08 1.52 -8.04
C GLY A 68 -11.58 2.89 -7.58
N THR A 69 -11.71 3.10 -6.26
CA THR A 69 -12.21 4.39 -5.72
C THR A 69 -11.21 5.54 -5.87
N ALA A 70 -9.90 5.27 -5.89
CA ALA A 70 -8.90 6.33 -6.08
C ALA A 70 -8.94 6.98 -7.47
N ALA A 71 -9.45 6.27 -8.50
CA ALA A 71 -9.47 6.76 -9.87
C ALA A 71 -10.53 7.86 -10.11
N ILE A 72 -11.62 7.89 -9.34
CA ILE A 72 -12.73 8.83 -9.60
C ILE A 72 -12.43 10.27 -9.16
N VAL A 73 -11.53 10.48 -8.21
CA VAL A 73 -11.26 11.82 -7.64
C VAL A 73 -10.30 12.66 -8.48
N ALA A 74 -9.45 12.04 -9.32
CA ALA A 74 -8.52 12.77 -10.18
C ALA A 74 -9.21 13.53 -11.34
N THR A 75 -10.44 13.13 -11.69
CA THR A 75 -11.21 13.76 -12.79
C THR A 75 -12.02 14.98 -12.34
N VAL A 76 -12.41 15.08 -11.06
CA VAL A 76 -13.32 16.13 -10.57
C VAL A 76 -12.59 17.41 -10.09
N GLY A 77 -11.27 17.50 -10.27
CA GLY A 77 -10.46 18.61 -9.75
C GLY A 77 -10.10 19.74 -10.73
N ARG A 78 -10.56 19.74 -11.99
CA ARG A 78 -10.09 20.70 -13.03
C ARG A 78 -11.06 21.83 -13.41
N ASP A 79 -12.22 21.95 -12.78
CA ASP A 79 -13.26 22.89 -13.22
C ASP A 79 -13.63 24.01 -12.23
N ILE A 80 -12.78 24.31 -11.23
CA ILE A 80 -13.03 25.50 -10.39
C ILE A 80 -12.43 26.73 -11.07
N GLU A 81 -13.23 27.25 -11.99
CA GLU A 81 -13.01 28.37 -12.90
C GLU A 81 -12.66 29.69 -12.18
N THR A 82 -11.69 30.38 -12.76
CA THR A 82 -11.27 31.75 -12.46
C THR A 82 -12.36 32.74 -12.84
N ALA A 83 -13.16 33.21 -11.89
CA ALA A 83 -14.09 34.31 -12.11
C ALA A 83 -14.17 35.25 -10.90
N THR A 84 -13.17 36.12 -10.73
CA THR A 84 -13.37 37.40 -10.04
C THR A 84 -12.49 38.49 -10.65
N ALA A 85 -12.82 38.89 -11.88
CA ALA A 85 -12.34 40.14 -12.44
C ALA A 85 -13.44 40.74 -13.34
N GLY A 86 -14.07 41.82 -12.87
CA GLY A 86 -14.87 42.72 -13.71
C GLY A 86 -16.28 43.00 -13.25
N GLN A 87 -16.45 44.03 -12.41
CA GLN A 87 -17.52 45.06 -12.45
C GLN A 87 -17.44 45.87 -11.13
N GLY A 88 -17.42 47.20 -11.10
CA GLY A 88 -17.54 48.23 -12.12
C GLY A 88 -17.71 49.60 -11.43
N ALA A 89 -17.55 50.64 -12.25
CA ALA A 89 -17.94 52.06 -12.07
C ALA A 89 -17.33 52.87 -10.90
#